data_AF-A0A533WWW8-F1
#
_entry.id   AF-A0A533WWW8-F1
#
_cell.length_a   1.000
_cell.length_b   1.000
_cell.length_c   1.000
_cell.angle_alpha   90.00
_cell.angle_beta   90.00
_cell.angle_gamma   90.00
#
_symmetry.space_group_name_H-M   'P 1'
#
loop_
_entity.id
_entity.type
_entity.pdbx_description
1 polymer ?
#
loop_
_entity_poly.entity_id
_entity_poly.type
_entity_poly.pdbx_seq_one_letter_code
_entity_poly.pdbx_strand_id
1 'polypeptide(L)'
;MATQLNPPFDASISLGDLGIAESLSKCIEPKLEELKGKRIVFSRDDKKMIPIDGWGVRSDLNPTTVTTIRPIKENALVAAIDSSSVKLAETEEGGLYGTKCGIATAYAGRALMHFKIGPVLFYLSESSIQDSELEERLARLTLLDDDFAKRLIRVRAERAVQKELASHLTNSIIIVDGSLKASAFEDRERSIGKIAESCVLRKNTMIGISKGTKFKVLERAAYPLTKVPGPAYIEVDMIIKSLIRNTVGSNSMIKLEKNSPVLRSDIVGDRSESLGMLLGNDPVAGGYPETLRLAHYISIFTSTEMTCLRSHVLNSYDVTELAADDIRRTLLGSISI
;
A
#
# COMPACT_ATOMS: atom_id res chain seq x y z
N MET A 1 -33.26 11.68 -20.17
CA MET A 1 -34.44 11.04 -19.55
C MET A 1 -34.08 9.59 -19.35
N ALA A 2 -33.85 9.16 -18.11
CA ALA A 2 -33.46 7.79 -17.82
C ALA A 2 -34.71 6.92 -17.79
N THR A 3 -34.80 5.99 -18.73
CA THR A 3 -35.85 4.98 -18.79
C THR A 3 -35.67 4.06 -17.57
N GLN A 4 -36.56 4.18 -16.57
CA GLN A 4 -36.65 3.20 -15.50
C GLN A 4 -36.96 1.84 -16.13
N LEU A 5 -36.12 0.85 -15.85
CA LEU A 5 -36.44 -0.55 -16.07
C LEU A 5 -37.57 -0.90 -15.10
N ASN A 6 -38.80 -0.96 -15.60
CA ASN A 6 -39.93 -1.56 -14.88
C ASN A 6 -39.94 -3.07 -15.22
N PRO A 7 -39.43 -3.95 -14.34
CA PRO A 7 -39.51 -5.39 -14.56
C PRO A 7 -40.98 -5.83 -14.57
N PRO A 8 -41.42 -6.67 -15.51
CA PRO A 8 -42.81 -7.07 -15.64
C PRO A 8 -43.10 -8.28 -14.77
N PHE A 9 -43.11 -8.14 -13.44
CA PHE A 9 -43.65 -9.14 -12.51
C PHE A 9 -44.08 -8.47 -11.19
N ASP A 10 -45.38 -8.45 -10.92
CA ASP A 10 -46.03 -8.08 -9.64
C ASP A 10 -45.80 -9.13 -8.54
N ALA A 11 -44.56 -9.59 -8.37
CA ALA A 11 -44.14 -10.47 -7.30
C ALA A 11 -42.77 -10.03 -6.80
N SER A 12 -42.67 -8.81 -6.28
CA SER A 12 -41.51 -8.40 -5.49
C SER A 12 -41.58 -9.13 -4.15
N ILE A 13 -41.01 -10.34 -4.08
CA ILE A 13 -40.71 -10.96 -2.79
C ILE A 13 -39.72 -10.02 -2.09
N SER A 14 -40.16 -9.36 -1.03
CA SER A 14 -39.29 -8.47 -0.28
C SER A 14 -38.39 -9.29 0.64
N LEU A 15 -37.23 -8.75 0.99
CA LEU A 15 -36.34 -9.35 2.00
C LEU A 15 -37.06 -9.57 3.35
N GLY A 16 -38.14 -8.82 3.61
CA GLY A 16 -39.00 -8.97 4.77
C GLY A 16 -39.85 -10.24 4.72
N ASP A 17 -40.38 -10.60 3.55
CA ASP A 17 -41.28 -11.76 3.38
C ASP A 17 -40.56 -13.11 3.55
N LEU A 18 -39.22 -13.12 3.42
CA LEU A 18 -38.37 -14.30 3.54
C LEU A 18 -37.70 -14.45 4.92
N GLY A 19 -37.98 -13.57 5.90
CA GLY A 19 -37.31 -13.58 7.21
C GLY A 19 -35.81 -13.23 7.16
N ILE A 20 -35.26 -12.93 5.98
CA ILE A 20 -33.86 -12.55 5.76
C ILE A 20 -33.57 -11.20 6.44
N ALA A 21 -34.52 -10.26 6.33
CA ALA A 21 -34.43 -8.98 7.02
C ALA A 21 -34.34 -9.14 8.54
N GLU A 22 -35.05 -10.12 9.12
CA GLU A 22 -35.01 -10.42 10.56
C GLU A 22 -33.67 -11.06 10.97
N SER A 23 -33.14 -11.96 10.14
CA SER A 23 -31.81 -12.55 10.36
C SER A 23 -30.70 -11.49 10.36
N LEU A 24 -30.75 -10.56 9.41
CA LEU A 24 -29.78 -9.47 9.30
C LEU A 24 -29.97 -8.40 10.39
N SER A 25 -31.22 -7.99 10.66
CA SER A 25 -31.53 -6.93 11.62
C SER A 25 -31.22 -7.29 13.07
N LYS A 26 -31.22 -8.59 13.42
CA LYS A 26 -30.72 -9.09 14.71
C LYS A 26 -29.25 -8.71 14.98
N CYS A 27 -28.45 -8.55 13.93
CA CYS A 27 -27.04 -8.18 14.03
C CYS A 27 -26.79 -6.72 13.63
N ILE A 28 -27.44 -6.22 12.58
CA ILE A 28 -27.24 -4.90 11.98
C ILE A 28 -28.57 -4.38 11.43
N GLU A 29 -29.10 -3.32 12.04
CA GLU A 29 -30.27 -2.61 11.49
C GLU A 29 -29.89 -1.71 10.31
N PRO A 30 -30.63 -1.74 9.18
CA PRO A 30 -30.39 -0.84 8.06
C PRO A 30 -30.87 0.58 8.41
N LYS A 31 -29.94 1.46 8.79
CA LYS A 31 -30.21 2.85 9.16
C LYS A 31 -29.95 3.85 8.02
N LEU A 32 -30.53 3.61 6.84
CA LEU A 32 -30.29 4.45 5.66
C LEU A 32 -30.73 5.91 5.86
N GLU A 33 -31.70 6.14 6.74
CA GLU A 33 -32.15 7.47 7.18
C GLU A 33 -31.01 8.33 7.75
N GLU A 34 -30.01 7.72 8.37
CA GLU A 34 -28.83 8.44 8.85
C GLU A 34 -27.99 9.04 7.71
N LEU A 35 -28.20 8.65 6.45
CA LEU A 35 -27.51 9.22 5.31
C LEU A 35 -28.03 10.63 4.96
N LYS A 36 -29.25 10.98 5.37
CA LYS A 36 -29.87 12.28 5.06
C LYS A 36 -28.96 13.43 5.49
N GLY A 37 -28.64 14.31 4.53
CA GLY A 37 -27.76 15.47 4.73
C GLY A 37 -26.26 15.16 4.82
N LYS A 38 -25.82 13.91 4.71
CA LYS A 38 -24.39 13.55 4.66
C LYS A 38 -23.82 13.76 3.26
N ARG A 39 -22.55 14.17 3.19
CA ARG A 39 -21.76 14.17 1.95
C ARG A 39 -21.34 12.74 1.61
N ILE A 40 -21.47 12.35 0.34
CA ILE A 40 -21.18 11.00 -0.15
C ILE A 40 -20.12 11.03 -1.26
N VAL A 41 -19.28 10.00 -1.28
CA VAL A 41 -18.41 9.66 -2.40
C VAL A 41 -18.71 8.22 -2.75
N PHE A 42 -19.03 7.96 -4.02
CA PHE A 42 -19.27 6.61 -4.51
C PHE A 42 -17.93 5.91 -4.78
N SER A 43 -17.82 4.66 -4.34
CA SER A 43 -16.71 3.78 -4.72
C SER A 43 -16.86 3.33 -6.18
N ARG A 44 -15.74 3.05 -6.83
CA ARG A 44 -15.71 2.47 -8.18
C ARG A 44 -14.76 1.28 -8.15
N ASP A 45 -15.26 0.09 -8.48
CA ASP A 45 -14.48 -1.16 -8.55
C ASP A 45 -13.70 -1.45 -7.26
N ASP A 46 -14.32 -1.19 -6.09
CA ASP A 46 -13.69 -1.25 -4.76
C ASP A 46 -12.43 -0.38 -4.58
N LYS A 47 -12.14 0.50 -5.54
CA LYS A 47 -11.05 1.48 -5.43
C LYS A 47 -11.45 2.57 -4.46
N LYS A 48 -10.50 2.90 -3.58
CA LYS A 48 -10.67 3.98 -2.63
C LYS A 48 -10.63 5.33 -3.36
N MET A 49 -11.74 6.05 -3.29
CA MET A 49 -11.86 7.42 -3.80
C MET A 49 -11.64 8.42 -2.65
N ILE A 50 -10.88 9.48 -2.92
CA ILE A 50 -10.59 10.54 -1.94
C ILE A 50 -11.24 11.84 -2.45
N PRO A 51 -12.08 12.53 -1.65
CA PRO A 51 -12.63 13.82 -2.06
C PRO A 51 -11.51 14.85 -2.26
N ILE A 52 -11.56 15.62 -3.36
CA ILE A 52 -10.53 16.61 -3.74
C ILE A 52 -10.36 17.68 -2.64
N ASP A 53 -11.47 18.20 -2.11
CA ASP A 53 -11.49 19.17 -1.01
C ASP A 53 -11.43 18.51 0.37
N GLY A 54 -11.25 17.19 0.43
CA GLY A 54 -11.32 16.40 1.65
C GLY A 54 -12.72 16.31 2.26
N TRP A 55 -12.80 15.66 3.43
CA TRP A 55 -14.07 15.43 4.13
C TRP A 55 -14.55 16.64 4.94
N GLY A 56 -13.99 17.84 4.80
CA GLY A 56 -14.38 19.04 5.58
C GLY A 56 -13.97 18.98 7.06
N VAL A 57 -14.18 20.10 7.77
CA VAL A 57 -14.00 20.18 9.24
C VAL A 57 -15.23 19.59 9.93
N ARG A 58 -15.02 18.70 10.90
CA ARG A 58 -15.97 18.53 12.01
C ARG A 58 -15.37 19.25 13.22
N SER A 59 -16.23 19.94 13.98
CA SER A 59 -15.88 20.81 15.11
C SER A 59 -15.29 20.08 16.33
N ASP A 60 -15.12 18.75 16.25
CA ASP A 60 -14.75 17.84 17.34
C ASP A 60 -13.26 17.45 17.34
N LEU A 61 -12.48 17.87 16.35
CA LEU A 61 -11.03 17.62 16.30
C LEU A 61 -10.26 18.89 16.69
N ASN A 62 -9.43 18.78 17.74
CA ASN A 62 -8.55 19.85 18.19
C ASN A 62 -7.73 20.43 17.02
N PRO A 63 -7.48 21.76 17.01
CA PRO A 63 -6.66 22.38 15.98
C PRO A 63 -5.29 21.72 15.97
N THR A 64 -5.01 20.96 14.91
CA THR A 64 -3.70 20.35 14.73
C THR A 64 -2.82 21.38 14.05
N THR A 65 -1.72 21.75 14.70
CA THR A 65 -0.79 22.77 14.19
C THR A 65 -0.26 22.34 12.82
N VAL A 66 -0.40 23.24 11.85
CA VAL A 66 0.14 23.07 10.50
C VAL A 66 1.54 23.66 10.46
N THR A 67 2.51 22.84 10.07
CA THR A 67 3.92 23.26 9.94
C THR A 67 4.32 23.28 8.47
N THR A 68 4.85 24.41 8.00
CA THR A 68 5.35 24.54 6.61
C THR A 68 6.68 23.82 6.47
N ILE A 69 6.86 23.07 5.38
CA ILE A 69 8.13 22.41 5.05
C ILE A 69 8.92 23.35 4.14
N ARG A 70 10.18 23.62 4.49
CA ARG A 70 11.12 24.36 3.64
C ARG A 70 12.13 23.39 3.03
N PRO A 71 12.35 23.41 1.70
CA PRO A 71 13.39 22.58 1.08
C PRO A 71 14.78 22.90 1.65
N ILE A 72 15.56 21.87 1.94
CA ILE A 72 16.94 21.99 2.43
C ILE A 72 17.87 21.62 1.27
N LYS A 73 18.78 22.51 0.89
CA LYS A 73 19.66 22.36 -0.29
C LYS A 73 20.95 21.59 -0.01
N GLU A 74 21.01 20.85 1.08
CA GLU A 74 22.13 19.96 1.35
C GLU A 74 21.95 18.69 0.52
N ASN A 75 23.02 18.30 -0.20
CA ASN A 75 22.94 17.16 -1.11
C ASN A 75 22.96 15.84 -0.34
N ALA A 76 21.96 15.01 -0.58
CA ALA A 76 21.86 13.64 -0.09
C ALA A 76 21.39 12.71 -1.20
N LEU A 77 21.85 11.46 -1.17
CA LEU A 77 21.30 10.42 -2.03
C LEU A 77 19.90 10.06 -1.54
N VAL A 78 18.93 10.09 -2.43
CA VAL A 78 17.59 9.54 -2.21
C VAL A 78 17.56 8.15 -2.84
N ALA A 79 17.07 7.15 -2.11
CA ALA A 79 16.82 5.80 -2.61
C ALA A 79 15.39 5.39 -2.25
N ALA A 80 14.51 5.32 -3.25
CA ALA A 80 13.13 4.90 -3.09
C ALA A 80 12.93 3.44 -3.46
N ILE A 81 12.05 2.76 -2.72
CA ILE A 81 11.81 1.32 -2.81
C ILE A 81 10.31 1.08 -2.96
N ASP A 82 9.95 0.25 -3.93
CA ASP A 82 8.62 -0.36 -4.00
C ASP A 82 8.74 -1.83 -4.45
N SER A 83 7.72 -2.62 -4.15
CA SER A 83 7.71 -4.05 -4.41
C SER A 83 6.33 -4.56 -4.80
N SER A 84 6.29 -5.60 -5.63
CA SER A 84 5.05 -6.28 -5.96
C SER A 84 5.20 -7.79 -5.90
N SER A 85 4.07 -8.47 -5.70
CA SER A 85 3.98 -9.92 -5.79
C SER A 85 2.70 -10.32 -6.51
N VAL A 86 2.82 -11.33 -7.37
CA VAL A 86 1.74 -11.87 -8.20
C VAL A 86 1.71 -13.39 -8.07
N LYS A 87 0.51 -13.97 -8.24
CA LYS A 87 0.36 -15.42 -8.48
C LYS A 87 0.53 -15.65 -9.98
N LEU A 88 1.33 -16.66 -10.34
CA LEU A 88 1.61 -17.04 -11.72
C LEU A 88 0.83 -18.29 -12.12
N ALA A 89 0.77 -19.28 -11.24
CA ALA A 89 0.10 -20.55 -11.48
C ALA A 89 -0.30 -21.19 -10.13
N GLU A 90 -1.10 -22.25 -10.23
CA GLU A 90 -1.42 -23.14 -9.13
C GLU A 90 -1.29 -24.59 -9.58
N THR A 91 -1.08 -25.45 -8.59
CA THR A 91 -1.01 -26.90 -8.69
C THR A 91 -1.94 -27.48 -7.64
N GLU A 92 -2.09 -28.80 -7.61
CA GLU A 92 -2.89 -29.48 -6.59
C GLU A 92 -2.33 -29.31 -5.17
N GLU A 93 -1.02 -29.06 -5.03
CA GLU A 93 -0.33 -29.00 -3.73
C GLU A 93 0.02 -27.58 -3.28
N GLY A 94 -0.10 -26.58 -4.16
CA GLY A 94 0.42 -25.25 -3.87
C GLY A 94 0.35 -24.23 -5.01
N GLY A 95 0.81 -23.02 -4.72
CA GLY A 95 0.81 -21.88 -5.63
C GLY A 95 2.21 -21.48 -6.07
N LEU A 96 2.35 -21.08 -7.33
CA LEU A 96 3.56 -20.44 -7.85
C LEU A 96 3.38 -18.93 -7.87
N TYR A 97 4.28 -18.22 -7.21
CA TYR A 97 4.25 -16.77 -7.08
C TYR A 97 5.54 -16.15 -7.62
N GLY A 98 5.42 -14.92 -8.12
CA GLY A 98 6.56 -14.08 -8.50
C GLY A 98 6.62 -12.83 -7.63
N THR A 99 7.82 -12.35 -7.34
CA THR A 99 8.01 -11.03 -6.74
C THR A 99 9.12 -10.26 -7.44
N LYS A 100 8.98 -8.93 -7.43
CA LYS A 100 10.05 -8.02 -7.86
C LYS A 100 10.08 -6.76 -7.00
N CYS A 101 11.26 -6.19 -6.89
CA CYS A 101 11.48 -4.91 -6.23
C CYS A 101 12.03 -3.90 -7.24
N GLY A 102 11.45 -2.71 -7.23
CA GLY A 102 11.97 -1.54 -7.92
C GLY A 102 12.72 -0.65 -6.94
N ILE A 103 13.89 -0.19 -7.35
CA ILE A 103 14.66 0.81 -6.61
C ILE A 103 14.93 1.96 -7.58
N ALA A 104 14.69 3.19 -7.16
CA ALA A 104 15.08 4.37 -7.93
C ALA A 104 15.81 5.34 -7.04
N THR A 105 16.75 6.07 -7.61
CA THR A 105 17.60 6.99 -6.86
C THR A 105 17.59 8.39 -7.46
N ALA A 106 17.77 9.38 -6.61
CA ALA A 106 17.98 10.77 -6.99
C ALA A 106 19.11 11.38 -6.16
N TYR A 107 19.73 12.41 -6.70
CA TYR A 107 20.74 13.19 -6.00
C TYR A 107 20.64 14.65 -6.45
N ALA A 108 20.71 15.58 -5.49
CA ALA A 108 20.64 17.02 -5.77
C ALA A 108 19.43 17.43 -6.64
N GLY A 109 18.27 16.83 -6.39
CA GLY A 109 17.02 17.15 -7.07
C GLY A 109 16.93 16.60 -8.50
N ARG A 110 17.70 15.55 -8.82
CA ARG A 110 17.65 14.89 -10.14
C ARG A 110 17.63 13.38 -9.99
N ALA A 111 16.72 12.72 -10.72
CA ALA A 111 16.73 11.27 -10.85
C ALA A 111 18.08 10.84 -11.46
N LEU A 112 18.70 9.83 -10.85
CA LEU A 112 20.05 9.38 -11.19
C LEU A 112 20.02 8.04 -11.90
N MET A 113 19.49 7.01 -11.24
CA MET A 113 19.46 5.65 -11.77
C MET A 113 18.31 4.85 -11.14
N HIS A 114 17.97 3.73 -11.79
CA HIS A 114 16.98 2.81 -11.30
C HIS A 114 17.42 1.36 -11.49
N PHE A 115 16.91 0.47 -10.64
CA PHE A 115 17.25 -0.94 -10.59
C PHE A 115 15.99 -1.79 -10.43
N LYS A 116 16.03 -2.97 -11.03
CA LYS A 116 15.03 -4.02 -10.85
C LYS A 116 15.70 -5.24 -10.21
N ILE A 117 15.16 -5.70 -9.09
CA ILE A 117 15.55 -6.98 -8.48
C ILE A 117 14.44 -7.99 -8.77
N GLY A 118 14.81 -9.10 -9.40
CA GLY A 118 13.88 -10.14 -9.85
C GLY A 118 13.42 -9.97 -11.31
N PRO A 119 12.34 -10.68 -11.70
CA PRO A 119 11.44 -11.44 -10.83
C PRO A 119 12.09 -12.68 -10.23
N VAL A 120 11.81 -12.95 -8.95
CA VAL A 120 12.17 -14.20 -8.26
C VAL A 120 10.91 -15.02 -8.07
N LEU A 121 11.00 -16.32 -8.34
CA LEU A 121 9.89 -17.26 -8.25
C LEU A 121 9.90 -18.02 -6.93
N PHE A 122 8.71 -18.21 -6.37
CA PHE A 122 8.49 -18.95 -5.12
C PHE A 122 7.34 -19.93 -5.34
N TYR A 123 7.60 -21.21 -5.17
CA TYR A 123 6.56 -22.21 -5.09
C TYR A 123 6.23 -22.44 -3.61
N LEU A 124 4.98 -22.20 -3.22
CA LEU A 124 4.49 -22.37 -1.87
C LEU A 124 3.52 -23.55 -1.83
N SER A 125 4.00 -24.64 -1.26
CA SER A 125 3.29 -25.87 -0.90
C SER A 125 3.49 -26.19 0.60
N GLU A 126 2.77 -27.19 1.11
CA GLU A 126 2.99 -27.71 2.46
C GLU A 126 4.46 -28.05 2.74
N SER A 127 5.14 -28.72 1.81
CA SER A 127 6.55 -29.09 1.95
C SER A 127 7.47 -27.86 2.02
N SER A 128 7.32 -26.91 1.10
CA SER A 128 8.16 -25.70 1.07
C SER A 128 8.01 -24.81 2.31
N ILE A 129 6.83 -24.82 2.95
CA ILE A 129 6.55 -24.01 4.13
C ILE A 129 6.97 -24.71 5.42
N GLN A 130 6.95 -26.05 5.47
CA GLN A 130 7.51 -26.81 6.59
C GLN A 130 9.00 -26.52 6.81
N ASP A 131 9.74 -26.27 5.72
CA ASP A 131 11.16 -25.88 5.77
C ASP A 131 11.38 -24.40 6.14
N SER A 132 10.32 -23.63 6.35
CA SER A 132 10.40 -22.20 6.64
C SER A 132 10.38 -21.89 8.14
N GLU A 133 11.00 -20.79 8.55
CA GLU A 133 10.96 -20.28 9.94
C GLU A 133 9.62 -19.59 10.30
N LEU A 134 8.55 -19.81 9.52
CA LEU A 134 7.25 -19.19 9.78
C LEU A 134 6.55 -19.85 10.96
N GLU A 135 5.83 -19.04 11.74
CA GLU A 135 4.91 -19.57 12.74
C GLU A 135 3.83 -20.41 12.07
N GLU A 136 3.50 -21.57 12.65
CA GLU A 136 2.59 -22.57 12.06
C GLU A 136 1.25 -21.98 11.60
N ARG A 137 0.66 -21.08 12.39
CA ARG A 137 -0.61 -20.43 12.04
C ARG A 137 -0.47 -19.53 10.81
N LEU A 138 0.63 -18.79 10.69
CA LEU A 138 0.90 -17.94 9.53
C LEU A 138 1.23 -18.77 8.29
N ALA A 139 1.99 -19.85 8.46
CA ALA A 139 2.24 -20.86 7.43
C ALA A 139 0.93 -21.39 6.83
N ARG A 140 0.00 -21.84 7.66
CA ARG A 140 -1.33 -22.32 7.22
C ARG A 140 -2.13 -21.24 6.49
N LEU A 141 -2.19 -20.02 7.01
CA LEU A 141 -2.90 -18.92 6.35
C LEU A 141 -2.30 -18.57 4.99
N THR A 142 -0.99 -18.70 4.84
CA THR A 142 -0.28 -18.42 3.58
C THR A 142 -0.64 -19.44 2.50
N LEU A 143 -0.88 -20.71 2.85
CA LEU A 143 -1.30 -21.74 1.90
C LEU A 143 -2.77 -21.62 1.49
N LEU A 144 -3.61 -21.13 2.39
CA LEU A 144 -5.06 -21.04 2.18
C LEU A 144 -5.50 -19.77 1.45
N ASP A 145 -4.68 -18.72 1.45
CA ASP A 145 -5.06 -17.40 0.95
C ASP A 145 -3.91 -16.76 0.13
N ASP A 146 -4.17 -16.59 -1.16
CA ASP A 146 -3.24 -15.98 -2.12
C ASP A 146 -2.80 -14.56 -1.72
N ASP A 147 -3.64 -13.78 -1.06
CA ASP A 147 -3.28 -12.44 -0.59
C ASP A 147 -2.30 -12.50 0.59
N PHE A 148 -2.41 -13.52 1.45
CA PHE A 148 -1.44 -13.77 2.51
C PHE A 148 -0.10 -14.25 1.91
N ALA A 149 -0.12 -15.16 0.94
CA ALA A 149 1.07 -15.60 0.20
C ALA A 149 1.83 -14.44 -0.46
N LYS A 150 1.13 -13.66 -1.29
CA LYS A 150 1.71 -12.48 -1.95
C LYS A 150 2.26 -11.49 -0.93
N ARG A 151 1.56 -11.29 0.20
CA ARG A 151 2.02 -10.36 1.25
C ARG A 151 3.26 -10.86 1.97
N LEU A 152 3.35 -12.15 2.30
CA LEU A 152 4.54 -12.76 2.90
C LEU A 152 5.76 -12.52 2.03
N ILE A 153 5.68 -12.94 0.75
CA ILE A 153 6.79 -12.85 -0.20
C ILE A 153 7.21 -11.39 -0.37
N ARG A 154 6.24 -10.50 -0.62
CA ARG A 154 6.49 -9.08 -0.82
C ARG A 154 7.17 -8.44 0.39
N VAL A 155 6.65 -8.67 1.60
CA VAL A 155 7.23 -8.09 2.84
C VAL A 155 8.67 -8.54 3.03
N ARG A 156 8.96 -9.83 2.86
CA ARG A 156 10.33 -10.34 3.04
C ARG A 156 11.29 -9.81 1.99
N ALA A 157 10.88 -9.76 0.72
CA ALA A 157 11.67 -9.19 -0.36
C ALA A 157 11.96 -7.69 -0.11
N GLU A 158 10.94 -6.91 0.23
CA GLU A 158 11.08 -5.47 0.48
C GLU A 158 11.97 -5.17 1.69
N ARG A 159 11.81 -5.93 2.79
CA ARG A 159 12.67 -5.81 3.98
C ARG A 159 14.12 -6.20 3.71
N ALA A 160 14.35 -7.19 2.86
CA ALA A 160 15.70 -7.53 2.44
C ALA A 160 16.37 -6.36 1.71
N VAL A 161 15.69 -5.75 0.73
CA VAL A 161 16.21 -4.59 0.01
C VAL A 161 16.43 -3.38 0.93
N GLN A 162 15.46 -3.09 1.80
CA GLN A 162 15.58 -2.01 2.79
C GLN A 162 16.77 -2.22 3.72
N LYS A 163 17.00 -3.46 4.18
CA LYS A 163 18.15 -3.79 5.04
C LYS A 163 19.47 -3.56 4.30
N GLU A 164 19.58 -3.97 3.05
CA GLU A 164 20.79 -3.76 2.25
C GLU A 164 21.07 -2.26 2.08
N LEU A 165 20.07 -1.46 1.69
CA LEU A 165 20.23 -0.02 1.52
C LEU A 165 20.55 0.68 2.85
N ALA A 166 19.83 0.36 3.92
CA ALA A 166 20.07 0.92 5.24
C ALA A 166 21.45 0.56 5.81
N SER A 167 22.05 -0.55 5.38
CA SER A 167 23.35 -1.03 5.87
C SER A 167 24.53 -0.58 5.01
N HIS A 168 24.31 -0.13 3.78
CA HIS A 168 25.38 0.30 2.87
C HIS A 168 25.38 1.80 2.58
N LEU A 169 24.23 2.47 2.66
CA LEU A 169 24.15 3.91 2.51
C LEU A 169 24.51 4.63 3.82
N THR A 170 24.95 5.87 3.71
CA THR A 170 25.28 6.73 4.85
C THR A 170 24.91 8.16 4.48
N ASN A 171 24.38 8.95 5.42
CA ASN A 171 23.92 10.32 5.18
C ASN A 171 22.94 10.42 3.98
N SER A 172 22.03 9.46 3.86
CA SER A 172 21.12 9.29 2.72
C SER A 172 19.65 9.27 3.16
N ILE A 173 18.74 9.45 2.21
CA ILE A 173 17.28 9.40 2.41
C ILE A 173 16.76 8.12 1.78
N ILE A 174 16.16 7.24 2.59
CA ILE A 174 15.54 6.00 2.11
C ILE A 174 14.03 6.17 2.15
N ILE A 175 13.37 6.08 0.99
CA ILE A 175 11.92 6.23 0.85
C ILE A 175 11.29 4.86 0.59
N VAL A 176 10.17 4.57 1.24
CA VAL A 176 9.43 3.30 1.09
C VAL A 176 7.97 3.58 0.70
N ASP A 177 7.40 2.83 -0.25
CA ASP A 177 5.97 2.92 -0.56
C ASP A 177 5.17 2.16 0.50
N GLY A 178 4.49 2.91 1.38
CA GLY A 178 3.72 2.37 2.49
C GLY A 178 4.17 2.86 3.86
N SER A 179 3.41 2.46 4.88
CA SER A 179 3.66 2.85 6.27
C SER A 179 4.83 2.05 6.86
N LEU A 180 5.65 2.69 7.70
CA LEU A 180 6.70 2.01 8.46
C LEU A 180 6.06 1.29 9.66
N LYS A 181 5.53 0.09 9.40
CA LYS A 181 4.85 -0.74 10.39
C LYS A 181 5.44 -2.15 10.37
N ALA A 182 5.66 -2.70 11.56
CA ALA A 182 6.03 -4.10 11.69
C ALA A 182 4.94 -5.01 11.11
N SER A 183 5.37 -6.00 10.33
CA SER A 183 4.52 -7.05 9.79
C SER A 183 4.81 -8.39 10.47
N ALA A 184 3.78 -9.23 10.60
CA ALA A 184 3.92 -10.59 11.14
C ALA A 184 4.79 -11.51 10.25
N PHE A 185 5.01 -11.09 9.00
CA PHE A 185 5.81 -11.83 8.02
C PHE A 185 7.28 -11.40 7.97
N GLU A 186 7.69 -10.44 8.80
CA GLU A 186 9.09 -10.02 8.85
C GLU A 186 9.98 -11.15 9.36
N ASP A 187 11.21 -11.18 8.85
CA ASP A 187 12.29 -11.93 9.46
C ASP A 187 12.82 -11.16 10.69
N ARG A 188 13.31 -11.88 11.71
CA ARG A 188 13.79 -11.28 12.96
C ARG A 188 15.02 -10.39 12.76
N GLU A 189 15.90 -10.73 11.82
CA GLU A 189 17.11 -9.96 11.51
C GLU A 189 16.86 -8.83 10.52
N ARG A 190 15.77 -8.92 9.74
CA ARG A 190 15.34 -7.92 8.76
C ARG A 190 14.04 -7.20 9.17
N SER A 191 13.78 -7.08 10.46
CA SER A 191 12.60 -6.36 10.95
C SER A 191 12.70 -4.86 10.66
N ILE A 192 11.56 -4.19 10.48
CA ILE A 192 11.56 -2.74 10.22
C ILE A 192 12.20 -1.93 11.36
N GLY A 193 12.10 -2.43 12.60
CA GLY A 193 12.77 -1.84 13.76
C GLY A 193 14.29 -1.85 13.61
N LYS A 194 14.89 -3.02 13.32
CA LYS A 194 16.35 -3.14 13.10
C LYS A 194 16.84 -2.36 11.89
N ILE A 195 16.02 -2.27 10.85
CA ILE A 195 16.31 -1.45 9.66
C ILE A 195 16.33 0.04 10.03
N ALA A 196 15.36 0.51 10.81
CA ALA A 196 15.32 1.89 11.31
C ALA A 196 16.51 2.20 12.23
N GLU A 197 16.88 1.29 13.13
CA GLU A 197 18.10 1.41 13.96
C GLU A 197 19.36 1.55 13.09
N SER A 198 19.50 0.71 12.06
CA SER A 198 20.59 0.80 11.09
C SER A 198 20.62 2.16 10.37
N CYS A 199 19.46 2.73 10.07
CA CYS A 199 19.37 4.06 9.47
C CYS A 199 19.92 5.12 10.43
N VAL A 200 19.48 5.12 11.69
CA VAL A 200 19.97 6.06 12.71
C VAL A 200 21.49 5.97 12.88
N LEU A 201 22.04 4.75 13.00
CA LEU A 201 23.48 4.52 13.17
C LEU A 201 24.32 5.08 12.00
N ARG A 202 23.77 5.06 10.79
CA ARG A 202 24.42 5.53 9.56
C ARG A 202 24.00 6.93 9.13
N LYS A 203 23.28 7.64 10.00
CA LYS A 203 22.73 8.98 9.70
C LYS A 203 21.86 8.99 8.43
N ASN A 204 21.21 7.87 8.13
CA ASN A 204 20.20 7.81 7.09
C ASN A 204 18.86 8.22 7.67
N THR A 205 18.10 8.98 6.90
CA THR A 205 16.69 9.25 7.16
C THR A 205 15.87 8.19 6.45
N MET A 206 14.87 7.60 7.13
CA MET A 206 13.91 6.70 6.49
C MET A 206 12.51 7.29 6.52
N ILE A 207 11.83 7.31 5.36
CA ILE A 207 10.51 7.91 5.16
C ILE A 207 9.59 6.90 4.46
N GLY A 208 8.58 6.40 5.17
CA GLY A 208 7.50 5.62 4.56
C GLY A 208 6.36 6.53 4.11
N ILE A 209 6.00 6.52 2.82
CA ILE A 209 4.94 7.37 2.27
C ILE A 209 3.78 6.49 1.80
N SER A 210 2.59 6.73 2.32
CA SER A 210 1.37 6.00 1.92
C SER A 210 0.39 6.90 1.16
N LYS A 211 -0.02 6.44 -0.03
CA LYS A 211 -1.03 7.08 -0.92
C LYS A 211 -2.40 7.29 -0.27
N GLY A 212 -2.67 6.60 0.84
CA GLY A 212 -3.87 6.80 1.62
C GLY A 212 -3.86 6.00 2.92
N THR A 213 -4.84 6.26 3.77
CA THR A 213 -5.03 5.57 5.04
C THR A 213 -6.44 4.98 5.15
N LYS A 214 -6.60 3.81 5.76
CA LYS A 214 -7.95 3.24 5.99
C LYS A 214 -8.70 4.00 7.10
N PHE A 215 -8.03 4.87 7.84
CA PHE A 215 -8.59 5.57 9.00
C PHE A 215 -9.17 6.93 8.60
N LYS A 216 -10.51 7.01 8.47
CA LYS A 216 -11.22 8.27 8.15
C LYS A 216 -10.91 9.42 9.12
N VAL A 217 -10.57 9.12 10.37
CA VAL A 217 -10.18 10.14 11.37
C VAL A 217 -8.90 10.89 10.97
N LEU A 218 -7.92 10.22 10.35
CA LEU A 218 -6.71 10.86 9.86
C LEU A 218 -7.00 11.75 8.66
N GLU A 219 -7.86 11.33 7.75
CA GLU A 219 -8.28 12.15 6.60
C GLU A 219 -8.97 13.44 7.05
N ARG A 220 -9.74 13.37 8.15
CA ARG A 220 -10.37 14.55 8.77
C ARG A 220 -9.34 15.45 9.44
N ALA A 221 -8.44 14.87 10.24
CA ALA A 221 -7.35 15.62 10.89
C ALA A 221 -6.43 16.33 9.87
N ALA A 222 -6.28 15.74 8.68
CA ALA A 222 -5.48 16.30 7.60
C ALA A 222 -6.16 17.42 6.81
N TYR A 223 -7.44 17.72 7.05
CA TYR A 223 -8.18 18.73 6.31
C TYR A 223 -7.48 20.10 6.24
N PRO A 224 -6.87 20.65 7.32
CA PRO A 224 -6.20 21.95 7.24
C PRO A 224 -5.07 21.99 6.20
N LEU A 225 -4.37 20.87 5.96
CA LEU A 225 -3.31 20.78 4.93
C LEU A 225 -3.84 21.03 3.52
N THR A 226 -5.09 20.66 3.25
CA THR A 226 -5.71 20.90 1.93
C THR A 226 -5.74 22.39 1.57
N LYS A 227 -5.81 23.26 2.57
CA LYS A 227 -5.93 24.73 2.41
C LYS A 227 -4.60 25.46 2.35
N VAL A 228 -3.49 24.79 2.67
CA VAL A 228 -2.15 25.38 2.62
C VAL A 228 -1.68 25.49 1.17
N PRO A 229 -1.07 26.62 0.75
CA PRO A 229 -0.68 26.85 -0.64
C PRO A 229 0.58 26.09 -1.08
N GLY A 230 1.31 25.47 -0.15
CA GLY A 230 2.59 24.81 -0.42
C GLY A 230 2.87 23.64 0.51
N PRO A 231 4.12 23.15 0.52
CA PRO A 231 4.50 21.97 1.28
C PRO A 231 4.33 22.18 2.79
N ALA A 232 3.64 21.26 3.45
CA ALA A 232 3.36 21.33 4.89
C ALA A 232 3.07 19.95 5.48
N TYR A 233 3.15 19.83 6.79
CA TYR A 233 2.76 18.64 7.52
C TYR A 233 1.94 18.95 8.78
N ILE A 234 1.24 17.93 9.25
CA ILE A 234 0.53 17.88 10.53
C ILE A 234 0.98 16.62 11.26
N GLU A 235 1.25 16.73 12.55
CA GLU A 235 1.59 15.60 13.41
C GLU A 235 0.34 14.80 13.79
N VAL A 236 0.42 13.46 13.67
CA VAL A 236 -0.72 12.56 13.94
C VAL A 236 -0.33 11.37 14.82
N ASP A 237 0.78 11.44 15.54
CA ASP A 237 1.30 10.35 16.37
C ASP A 237 0.28 9.82 17.36
N MET A 238 -0.43 10.69 18.08
CA MET A 238 -1.42 10.29 19.08
C MET A 238 -2.61 9.57 18.43
N ILE A 239 -3.02 10.01 17.24
CA ILE A 239 -4.11 9.36 16.49
C ILE A 239 -3.64 7.98 15.99
N ILE A 240 -2.42 7.89 15.45
CA ILE A 240 -1.88 6.62 14.97
C ILE A 240 -1.65 5.63 16.10
N LYS A 241 -1.03 6.04 17.21
CA LYS A 241 -0.75 5.19 18.37
C LYS A 241 -2.03 4.63 19.03
N SER A 242 -3.15 5.37 18.96
CA SER A 242 -4.44 4.86 19.46
C SER A 242 -5.12 3.85 18.53
N LEU A 243 -4.77 3.84 17.24
CA LEU A 243 -5.39 2.98 16.22
C LEU A 243 -4.52 1.78 15.82
N ILE A 244 -3.19 1.94 15.86
CA ILE A 244 -2.23 1.00 15.32
C ILE A 244 -1.09 0.85 16.33
N ARG A 245 -0.82 -0.40 16.71
CA ARG A 245 0.39 -0.75 17.45
C ARG A 245 1.54 -1.04 16.46
N ASN A 246 2.78 -0.86 16.92
CA ASN A 246 4.00 -1.25 16.21
C ASN A 246 4.30 -0.45 14.93
N THR A 247 3.99 0.85 14.93
CA THR A 247 4.54 1.79 13.95
C THR A 247 5.94 2.23 14.38
N VAL A 248 6.81 2.47 13.41
CA VAL A 248 8.19 2.90 13.62
C VAL A 248 8.33 4.35 13.16
N GLY A 249 9.11 5.11 13.94
CA GLY A 249 9.30 6.52 13.71
C GLY A 249 8.06 7.34 14.05
N SER A 250 7.99 8.49 13.40
CA SER A 250 7.21 9.64 13.80
C SER A 250 6.15 9.89 12.72
N ASN A 251 4.87 9.99 13.09
CA ASN A 251 3.77 9.91 12.13
C ASN A 251 3.24 11.29 11.75
N SER A 252 3.04 11.53 10.47
CA SER A 252 2.55 12.81 9.96
C SER A 252 1.62 12.63 8.77
N MET A 253 0.71 13.58 8.61
CA MET A 253 0.03 13.81 7.34
C MET A 253 0.82 14.89 6.61
N ILE A 254 1.14 14.69 5.33
CA ILE A 254 2.01 15.57 4.56
C ILE A 254 1.34 16.02 3.26
N LYS A 255 1.60 17.25 2.87
CA LYS A 255 1.33 17.79 1.54
C LYS A 255 2.67 18.25 0.98
N LEU A 256 3.09 17.71 -0.17
CA LEU A 256 4.41 17.98 -0.74
C LEU A 256 4.38 19.03 -1.86
N GLU A 257 3.20 19.34 -2.40
CA GLU A 257 3.06 20.32 -3.48
C GLU A 257 1.73 21.07 -3.39
N LYS A 258 1.62 22.21 -4.07
CA LYS A 258 0.35 22.93 -4.24
C LYS A 258 -0.65 22.05 -4.99
N ASN A 259 -1.91 22.08 -4.57
CA ASN A 259 -3.01 21.33 -5.20
C ASN A 259 -2.79 19.81 -5.30
N SER A 260 -1.94 19.24 -4.44
CA SER A 260 -1.71 17.80 -4.42
C SER A 260 -2.56 17.08 -3.36
N PRO A 261 -2.74 15.75 -3.50
CA PRO A 261 -3.27 14.92 -2.44
C PRO A 261 -2.45 15.06 -1.15
N VAL A 262 -3.12 14.84 -0.01
CA VAL A 262 -2.47 14.71 1.29
C VAL A 262 -2.15 13.24 1.54
N LEU A 263 -0.90 12.97 1.89
CA LEU A 263 -0.36 11.63 2.07
C LEU A 263 -0.09 11.38 3.56
N ARG A 264 -0.01 10.11 3.96
CA ARG A 264 0.56 9.76 5.26
C ARG A 264 2.06 9.54 5.11
N SER A 265 2.84 10.03 6.07
CA SER A 265 4.28 9.79 6.19
C SER A 265 4.62 9.25 7.57
N ASP A 266 5.51 8.25 7.61
CA ASP A 266 6.10 7.71 8.82
C ASP A 266 7.63 7.93 8.72
N ILE A 267 8.22 8.66 9.67
CA ILE A 267 9.58 9.22 9.51
C ILE A 267 10.49 8.76 10.66
N VAL A 268 11.61 8.13 10.32
CA VAL A 268 12.73 7.85 11.21
C VAL A 268 13.79 8.94 11.00
N GLY A 269 13.83 9.89 11.94
CA GLY A 269 14.62 11.13 11.85
C GLY A 269 13.81 12.33 12.36
N ASP A 270 14.39 13.53 12.34
CA ASP A 270 13.62 14.75 12.59
C ASP A 270 12.65 15.02 11.44
N ARG A 271 11.38 15.32 11.72
CA ARG A 271 10.33 15.47 10.69
C ARG A 271 10.62 16.62 9.72
N SER A 272 10.98 17.77 10.28
CA SER A 272 11.14 19.01 9.51
C SER A 272 12.37 18.89 8.63
N GLU A 273 13.48 18.42 9.19
CA GLU A 273 14.72 18.17 8.47
C GLU A 273 14.53 17.09 7.40
N SER A 274 13.94 15.95 7.74
CA SER A 274 13.73 14.83 6.82
C SER A 274 12.90 15.22 5.60
N LEU A 275 11.77 15.91 5.82
CA LEU A 275 10.90 16.35 4.74
C LEU A 275 11.53 17.51 3.94
N GLY A 276 12.28 18.40 4.60
CA GLY A 276 13.02 19.46 3.93
C GLY A 276 14.13 18.91 3.02
N MET A 277 14.90 17.94 3.52
CA MET A 277 15.93 17.23 2.78
C MET A 277 15.35 16.46 1.59
N LEU A 278 14.20 15.79 1.78
CA LEU A 278 13.48 15.13 0.69
C LEU A 278 13.14 16.11 -0.44
N LEU A 279 12.48 17.23 -0.10
CA LEU A 279 12.10 18.25 -1.09
C LEU A 279 13.29 18.92 -1.79
N GLY A 280 14.46 18.92 -1.15
CA GLY A 280 15.69 19.43 -1.75
C GLY A 280 16.40 18.45 -2.68
N ASN A 281 16.17 17.14 -2.51
CA ASN A 281 16.96 16.10 -3.18
C ASN A 281 16.19 15.20 -4.15
N ASP A 282 14.86 15.14 -4.05
CA ASP A 282 14.00 14.41 -4.98
C ASP A 282 13.02 15.38 -5.67
N PRO A 283 12.89 15.34 -7.01
CA PRO A 283 11.76 16.01 -7.65
C PRO A 283 10.43 15.47 -7.10
N VAL A 284 9.46 16.37 -6.94
CA VAL A 284 8.10 16.03 -6.57
C VAL A 284 7.19 16.50 -7.70
N ALA A 285 6.34 15.62 -8.20
CA ALA A 285 5.29 15.98 -9.16
C ALA A 285 3.95 15.38 -8.74
N GLY A 286 2.89 16.18 -8.81
CA GLY A 286 1.56 15.80 -8.31
C GLY A 286 1.55 15.53 -6.80
N GLY A 287 2.50 16.12 -6.07
CA GLY A 287 2.74 15.90 -4.64
C GLY A 287 3.20 14.50 -4.25
N TYR A 288 3.79 13.74 -5.16
CA TYR A 288 4.42 12.44 -4.87
C TYR A 288 5.89 12.44 -5.33
N PRO A 289 6.84 11.86 -4.58
CA PRO A 289 8.25 11.85 -4.98
C PRO A 289 8.48 11.05 -6.26
N GLU A 290 9.28 11.60 -7.17
CA GLU A 290 9.55 11.02 -8.49
C GLU A 290 10.26 9.67 -8.38
N THR A 291 11.24 9.54 -7.49
CA THR A 291 11.92 8.25 -7.30
C THR A 291 10.95 7.18 -6.84
N LEU A 292 10.01 7.50 -5.94
CA LEU A 292 9.03 6.52 -5.46
C LEU A 292 8.05 6.12 -6.57
N ARG A 293 7.67 7.07 -7.43
CA ARG A 293 6.88 6.78 -8.63
C ARG A 293 7.61 5.87 -9.62
N LEU A 294 8.89 6.12 -9.86
CA LEU A 294 9.73 5.27 -10.72
C LEU A 294 9.90 3.87 -10.15
N ALA A 295 10.21 3.75 -8.85
CA ALA A 295 10.30 2.46 -8.16
C ALA A 295 9.00 1.66 -8.32
N HIS A 296 7.84 2.32 -8.20
CA HIS A 296 6.54 1.70 -8.43
C HIS A 296 6.35 1.17 -9.84
N TYR A 297 6.66 1.96 -10.87
CA TYR A 297 6.53 1.48 -12.26
C TYR A 297 7.44 0.29 -12.56
N ILE A 298 8.65 0.27 -12.01
CA ILE A 298 9.59 -0.84 -12.19
C ILE A 298 9.09 -2.10 -11.47
N SER A 299 8.45 -1.93 -10.31
CA SER A 299 7.93 -3.02 -9.51
C SER A 299 6.66 -3.66 -10.09
N ILE A 300 5.96 -3.08 -11.08
CA ILE A 300 4.69 -3.61 -11.64
C ILE A 300 4.93 -4.69 -12.71
N PHE A 301 4.40 -5.90 -12.52
CA PHE A 301 4.45 -6.96 -13.54
C PHE A 301 3.64 -6.58 -14.78
N THR A 302 4.29 -6.59 -15.94
CA THR A 302 3.62 -6.41 -17.24
C THR A 302 3.06 -7.73 -17.77
N SER A 303 2.07 -7.68 -18.66
CA SER A 303 1.53 -8.88 -19.33
C SER A 303 2.60 -9.65 -20.09
N THR A 304 3.56 -8.95 -20.69
CA THR A 304 4.73 -9.55 -21.35
C THR A 304 5.61 -10.28 -20.35
N GLU A 305 5.96 -9.66 -19.21
CA GLU A 305 6.72 -10.34 -18.15
C GLU A 305 5.98 -11.59 -17.64
N MET A 306 4.65 -11.52 -17.44
CA MET A 306 3.84 -12.67 -17.03
C MET A 306 3.91 -13.82 -18.05
N THR A 307 3.83 -13.50 -19.34
CA THR A 307 3.90 -14.50 -20.42
C THR A 307 5.29 -15.14 -20.51
N CYS A 308 6.35 -14.33 -20.38
CA CYS A 308 7.73 -14.82 -20.35
C CYS A 308 7.99 -15.72 -19.14
N LEU A 309 7.49 -15.35 -17.96
CA LEU A 309 7.60 -16.16 -16.75
C LEU A 309 6.89 -17.50 -16.89
N ARG A 310 5.66 -17.50 -17.41
CA ARG A 310 4.93 -18.74 -17.71
C ARG A 310 5.74 -19.64 -18.65
N SER A 311 6.23 -19.07 -19.74
CA SER A 311 7.04 -19.80 -20.73
C SER A 311 8.33 -20.35 -20.11
N HIS A 312 9.01 -19.57 -19.27
CA HIS A 312 10.21 -20.02 -18.56
C HIS A 312 9.89 -21.21 -17.64
N VAL A 313 8.78 -21.15 -16.91
CA VAL A 313 8.36 -22.22 -16.00
C VAL A 313 8.09 -23.52 -16.76
N LEU A 314 7.30 -23.46 -17.83
CA LEU A 314 6.98 -24.62 -18.67
C LEU A 314 8.24 -25.27 -19.26
N ASN A 315 9.23 -24.47 -19.66
CA ASN A 315 10.44 -24.98 -20.30
C ASN A 315 11.53 -25.45 -19.32
N SER A 316 11.48 -25.05 -18.05
CA SER A 316 12.60 -25.25 -17.11
C SER A 316 12.32 -26.26 -16.00
N TYR A 317 11.06 -26.59 -15.72
CA TYR A 317 10.69 -27.39 -14.53
C TYR A 317 9.93 -28.68 -14.84
N ASP A 318 9.87 -29.13 -16.10
CA ASP A 318 9.14 -30.33 -16.52
C ASP A 318 7.69 -30.38 -16.01
N VAL A 319 7.01 -29.24 -16.11
CA VAL A 319 5.61 -29.10 -15.71
C VAL A 319 4.71 -29.13 -16.92
N THR A 320 3.52 -29.71 -16.76
CA THR A 320 2.49 -29.75 -17.81
C THR A 320 1.39 -28.74 -17.51
N GLU A 321 1.07 -27.89 -18.48
CA GLU A 321 -0.07 -26.98 -18.36
C GLU A 321 -1.39 -27.74 -18.52
N LEU A 322 -2.27 -27.63 -17.53
CA LEU A 322 -3.64 -28.15 -17.61
C LEU A 322 -4.57 -27.11 -18.24
N ALA A 323 -5.48 -27.57 -19.09
CA ALA A 323 -6.56 -26.72 -19.60
C ALA A 323 -7.49 -26.32 -18.45
N ALA A 324 -7.80 -25.03 -18.32
CA ALA A 324 -8.64 -24.49 -17.28
C ALA A 324 -9.63 -23.46 -17.84
N ASP A 325 -10.82 -23.41 -17.26
CA ASP A 325 -11.86 -22.43 -17.58
C ASP A 325 -12.13 -21.52 -16.39
N ASP A 326 -12.43 -20.26 -16.68
CA ASP A 326 -13.05 -19.36 -15.70
C ASP A 326 -14.50 -19.82 -15.49
N ILE A 327 -14.72 -20.60 -14.43
CA ILE A 327 -16.03 -21.15 -14.09
C ILE A 327 -17.07 -20.03 -13.97
N ARG A 328 -16.70 -18.88 -13.40
CA ARG A 328 -17.64 -17.77 -13.24
C ARG A 328 -18.05 -17.22 -14.60
N ARG A 329 -17.08 -16.99 -15.49
CA ARG A 329 -17.36 -16.54 -16.86
C ARG A 329 -18.14 -17.59 -17.66
N THR A 330 -17.88 -18.87 -17.43
CA THR A 330 -18.54 -19.97 -18.14
C THR A 330 -19.99 -20.12 -17.72
N LEU A 331 -20.26 -20.07 -16.41
CA LEU A 331 -21.60 -20.21 -15.86
C LEU A 331 -22.45 -18.94 -16.02
N LEU A 332 -21.84 -17.76 -15.92
CA LEU A 332 -22.56 -16.48 -15.82
C LEU A 332 -22.34 -15.56 -17.03
N GLY A 333 -21.50 -15.95 -17.99
CA GLY A 333 -21.03 -15.07 -19.05
C GLY A 333 -20.07 -13.99 -18.54
N SER A 334 -19.61 -13.13 -19.43
CA SER A 334 -18.88 -11.91 -19.06
C SER A 334 -19.87 -10.78 -18.81
N ILE A 335 -20.07 -10.39 -17.56
CA ILE A 335 -20.73 -9.12 -17.25
C ILE A 335 -19.64 -8.07 -17.17
N SER A 336 -19.59 -7.16 -18.15
CA SER A 336 -18.76 -5.96 -18.05
C SER A 336 -19.43 -5.04 -17.04
N ILE A 337 -18.87 -4.91 -15.84
CA ILE A 337 -19.26 -3.91 -14.83
C ILE A 337 -18.26 -2.76 -14.91
#